data_AF-A0A1V4KDB5-F1
#
_entry.id   AF-A0A1V4KDB5-F1
#
_cell.length_a   1.000
_cell.length_b   1.000
_cell.length_c   1.000
_cell.angle_alpha   90.00
_cell.angle_beta   90.00
_cell.angle_gamma   90.00
#
_symmetry.space_group_name_H-M   'P 1'
#
loop_
_entity.id
_entity.type
_entity.pdbx_description
1 polymer ?
#
loop_
_entity_poly.entity_id
_entity_poly.type
_entity_poly.pdbx_seq_one_letter_code
_entity_poly.pdbx_strand_id
1 'polypeptide(L)'
;MARQDCPGPVLLLRGERRDEASGFCYLNDAVLGILRLRQKFDRVLYIDLDLHHGDGVEDAFSFTSKVMTVSLHKFSPGFFPGKLNL
;
A
#
# COMPACT_ATOMS: atom_id res chain seq x y z
N MET A 1 -5.78 20.88 -0.16
CA MET A 1 -4.39 21.38 -0.03
C MET A 1 -3.79 20.58 1.12
N ALA A 2 -3.05 19.49 0.94
CA ALA A 2 -2.19 19.03 -0.16
C ALA A 2 -2.93 18.27 -1.28
N ARG A 3 -2.87 18.83 -2.49
CA ARG A 3 -2.89 18.03 -3.73
C ARG A 3 -1.42 17.75 -4.03
N GLN A 4 -1.06 16.51 -4.38
CA GLN A 4 0.27 16.21 -4.89
C GLN A 4 0.43 16.93 -6.24
N ASP A 5 1.13 18.06 -6.24
CA ASP A 5 1.74 18.59 -7.46
C ASP A 5 3.06 17.87 -7.68
N CYS A 6 3.01 16.70 -8.33
CA CYS A 6 4.18 16.05 -8.91
C CYS A 6 4.12 16.25 -10.44
N PRO A 7 5.07 16.99 -11.06
CA PRO A 7 5.11 17.16 -12.50
C PRO A 7 5.82 15.96 -13.13
N GLY A 8 5.04 14.95 -13.56
CA GLY A 8 5.54 13.83 -14.36
C GLY A 8 4.84 12.50 -14.08
N PRO A 9 4.81 11.56 -15.04
CA PRO A 9 4.12 10.28 -14.89
C PRO A 9 4.97 9.34 -14.03
N VAL A 10 4.90 9.49 -12.71
CA VAL A 10 5.36 8.44 -11.80
C VAL A 10 4.11 7.73 -11.29
N LEU A 11 3.78 6.63 -11.95
CA LEU A 11 2.68 5.74 -11.62
C LEU A 11 3.01 5.06 -10.27
N LEU A 12 2.59 5.68 -9.17
CA LEU A 12 2.80 5.20 -7.80
C LEU A 12 1.45 4.72 -7.26
N LEU A 13 1.17 3.42 -7.43
CA LEU A 13 -0.10 2.76 -7.09
C LEU A 13 -0.07 2.26 -5.63
N ARG A 14 -0.22 3.14 -4.63
CA ARG A 14 -0.41 2.77 -3.22
C ARG A 14 -1.57 3.51 -2.55
N GLY A 15 -2.74 2.88 -2.53
CA GLY A 15 -3.93 3.39 -1.87
C GLY A 15 -5.20 2.74 -2.41
N GLU A 16 -5.43 1.47 -2.08
CA GLU A 16 -6.67 0.81 -2.50
C GLU A 16 -7.17 -0.14 -1.42
N ARG A 17 -8.26 0.29 -0.77
CA ARG A 17 -9.18 -0.62 -0.12
C ARG A 17 -9.99 -1.33 -1.19
N ARG A 18 -10.52 -2.51 -0.87
CA ARG A 18 -11.15 -3.44 -1.82
C ARG A 18 -12.16 -2.80 -2.79
N ASP A 19 -12.86 -1.75 -2.37
CA ASP A 19 -13.92 -1.09 -3.13
C ASP A 19 -13.76 0.46 -3.22
N GLU A 20 -12.57 1.02 -2.97
CA GLU A 20 -12.32 2.48 -3.01
C GLU A 20 -11.03 2.84 -3.73
N ALA A 21 -11.11 3.82 -4.65
CA ALA A 21 -9.94 4.47 -5.22
C ALA A 21 -9.41 5.57 -4.27
N SER A 22 -8.12 5.57 -4.00
CA SER A 22 -7.46 6.56 -3.14
C SER A 22 -6.07 6.91 -3.67
N GLY A 23 -5.64 8.17 -3.51
CA GLY A 23 -4.26 8.58 -3.81
C GLY A 23 -3.73 8.23 -5.20
N PHE A 24 -4.54 8.41 -6.27
CA PHE A 24 -4.18 8.10 -7.68
C PHE A 24 -4.08 6.61 -8.04
N CYS A 25 -4.59 5.72 -7.20
CA CYS A 25 -4.60 4.28 -7.43
C CYS A 25 -5.97 3.82 -7.94
N TYR A 26 -5.96 3.08 -9.05
CA TYR A 26 -7.15 2.43 -9.62
C TYR A 26 -7.04 0.88 -9.67
N LEU A 27 -5.82 0.36 -9.51
CA LEU A 27 -5.54 -1.06 -9.38
C LEU A 27 -4.32 -1.30 -8.45
N ASN A 28 -4.49 -2.12 -7.41
CA ASN A 28 -3.41 -2.55 -6.51
C ASN A 28 -2.65 -3.74 -7.11
N ASP A 29 -1.74 -3.42 -8.03
CA ASP A 29 -0.89 -4.35 -8.75
C ASP A 29 -0.04 -5.24 -7.82
N ALA A 30 0.42 -4.72 -6.68
CA ALA A 30 1.18 -5.52 -5.72
C ALA A 30 0.36 -6.57 -5.00
N VAL A 31 -0.90 -6.28 -4.65
CA VAL A 31 -1.80 -7.31 -4.11
C VAL A 31 -1.95 -8.44 -5.12
N LEU A 32 -2.15 -8.12 -6.40
CA LEU A 32 -2.21 -9.12 -7.47
C LEU A 32 -0.89 -9.89 -7.62
N GLY A 33 0.25 -9.21 -7.54
CA GLY A 33 1.57 -9.82 -7.57
C GLY A 33 1.80 -10.79 -6.40
N ILE A 34 1.44 -10.40 -5.19
CA ILE A 34 1.53 -11.24 -3.99
C ILE A 34 0.62 -12.45 -4.12
N LEU A 35 -0.62 -12.28 -4.59
CA LEU A 35 -1.53 -13.41 -4.83
C LEU A 35 -0.95 -14.40 -5.84
N ARG A 36 -0.28 -13.91 -6.90
CA ARG A 36 0.42 -14.78 -7.86
C ARG A 36 1.60 -15.52 -7.23
N LEU A 37 2.42 -14.84 -6.42
CA LEU A 37 3.55 -15.46 -5.71
C LEU A 37 3.09 -16.51 -4.70
N ARG A 38 1.96 -16.29 -4.02
CA ARG A 38 1.37 -17.23 -3.04
C ARG A 38 0.94 -18.56 -3.64
N GLN A 39 0.76 -18.65 -4.97
CA GLN A 39 0.53 -19.92 -5.65
C GLN A 39 1.76 -20.85 -5.65
N LYS A 40 2.97 -20.30 -5.44
CA LYS A 40 4.23 -21.04 -5.44
C LYS A 40 4.94 -21.03 -4.08
N PHE A 41 4.82 -19.94 -3.32
CA PHE A 41 5.54 -19.74 -2.06
C PHE A 41 4.56 -19.69 -0.88
N ASP A 42 4.84 -20.45 0.20
CA ASP A 42 3.97 -20.52 1.39
C ASP A 42 3.88 -19.21 2.17
N ARG A 43 4.94 -18.39 2.15
CA ARG A 43 4.99 -17.09 2.84
C ARG A 43 5.63 -16.03 1.96
N VAL A 44 5.12 -14.81 2.03
CA VAL A 44 5.61 -13.65 1.28
C VAL A 44 5.83 -12.49 2.24
N LEU A 45 6.97 -11.81 2.12
CA LEU A 45 7.24 -10.54 2.80
C LEU A 45 7.12 -9.42 1.77
N TYR A 46 6.26 -8.45 2.06
CA TYR A 46 6.10 -7.23 1.29
C TYR A 46 6.77 -6.07 2.04
N ILE A 47 7.74 -5.41 1.40
CA ILE A 47 8.46 -4.26 1.95
C ILE A 47 8.09 -3.03 1.11
N ASP A 48 7.55 -2.04 1.78
CA ASP A 48 7.16 -0.75 1.21
C ASP A 48 8.08 0.35 1.73
N LEU A 49 8.78 1.02 0.82
CA LEU A 49 9.68 2.13 1.10
C LEU A 49 9.14 3.45 0.55
N ASP A 50 7.84 3.50 0.23
CA ASP A 50 7.17 4.72 -0.20
C ASP A 50 7.09 5.75 0.92
N LEU A 51 7.02 7.03 0.55
CA LEU A 51 6.82 8.11 1.52
C LEU A 51 5.47 7.97 2.25
N HIS A 52 4.46 7.41 1.60
CA HIS A 52 3.13 7.19 2.14
C HIS A 52 2.97 5.76 2.68
N HIS A 53 2.09 5.59 3.66
CA HIS A 53 1.77 4.26 4.17
C HIS A 53 1.12 3.40 3.08
N GLY A 54 1.64 2.18 2.88
CA GLY A 54 1.10 1.17 1.97
C GLY A 54 -0.19 0.51 2.48
N ASP A 55 -1.15 1.33 2.93
CA ASP A 55 -2.34 0.93 3.68
C ASP A 55 -3.25 -0.05 2.93
N GLY A 56 -3.36 0.06 1.61
CA GLY A 56 -4.14 -0.87 0.79
C GLY A 56 -3.56 -2.28 0.73
N VAL A 57 -2.23 -2.42 0.75
CA VAL A 57 -1.59 -3.75 0.80
C VAL A 57 -1.68 -4.34 2.21
N GLU A 58 -1.49 -3.51 3.23
CA GLU A 58 -1.66 -3.90 4.63
C GLU A 58 -3.08 -4.41 4.90
N ASP A 59 -4.10 -3.64 4.50
CA ASP A 59 -5.51 -4.03 4.68
C ASP A 59 -5.84 -5.35 3.97
N ALA A 60 -5.36 -5.53 2.73
CA ALA A 60 -5.62 -6.72 1.93
C ALA A 60 -5.11 -8.02 2.58
N PHE A 61 -4.08 -7.94 3.41
CA PHE A 61 -3.45 -9.10 4.05
C PHE A 61 -3.49 -9.07 5.59
N SER A 62 -4.19 -8.11 6.19
CA SER A 62 -4.30 -7.91 7.64
C SER A 62 -4.79 -9.16 8.41
N PHE A 63 -5.63 -9.99 7.78
CA PHE A 63 -6.20 -11.19 8.40
C PHE A 63 -5.44 -12.49 8.06
N THR A 64 -4.24 -12.43 7.48
CA THR A 64 -3.45 -13.63 7.16
C THR A 64 -2.02 -13.57 7.70
N SER A 65 -1.54 -14.67 8.27
CA SER A 65 -0.13 -14.84 8.67
C SER A 65 0.79 -15.26 7.52
N LYS A 66 0.24 -15.46 6.33
CA LYS A 66 0.98 -15.94 5.15
C LYS A 66 1.63 -14.80 4.35
N VAL A 67 1.25 -13.56 4.64
CA VAL A 67 1.85 -12.36 4.05
C VAL A 67 2.16 -11.39 5.17
N MET A 68 3.40 -10.95 5.28
CA MET A 68 3.81 -9.91 6.21
C MET A 68 4.04 -8.63 5.42
N THR A 69 3.46 -7.51 5.89
CA THR A 69 3.63 -6.18 5.28
C THR A 69 4.47 -5.31 6.21
N VAL A 70 5.55 -4.74 5.69
CA VAL A 70 6.41 -3.79 6.41
C VAL A 70 6.48 -2.53 5.57
N SER A 71 6.07 -1.39 6.14
CA SER A 71 6.10 -0.11 5.44
C SER A 71 6.87 0.93 6.26
N LEU A 72 7.85 1.57 5.64
CA LEU A 72 8.57 2.70 6.20
C LEU A 72 8.10 3.97 5.50
N HIS A 73 7.32 4.79 6.20
CA HIS A 73 6.67 5.97 5.63
C HIS A 73 6.73 7.15 6.59
N LYS A 74 6.50 8.36 6.07
CA LYS A 74 6.42 9.56 6.91
C LYS A 74 5.13 9.52 7.74
N PHE A 75 5.27 9.64 9.05
CA PHE A 75 4.14 9.75 9.97
C PHE A 75 4.13 11.13 10.63
N SER A 76 3.09 11.92 10.37
CA SER A 76 2.89 13.27 10.93
C SER A 76 1.40 13.59 10.96
N PRO A 77 0.88 14.31 11.97
CA PRO A 77 -0.51 14.78 11.98
C PRO A 77 -0.86 15.52 10.68
N GLY A 78 -1.97 15.14 10.04
CA GLY A 78 -2.42 15.71 8.77
C GLY A 78 -1.70 15.21 7.52
N PHE A 79 -0.74 14.29 7.64
CA PHE A 79 -0.09 13.64 6.49
C PHE A 79 -0.90 12.43 6.02
N PHE A 80 -1.12 12.34 4.71
CA PHE A 80 -1.89 11.26 4.08
C PHE A 80 -1.15 9.90 4.17
N PRO A 81 -1.83 8.76 4.37
CA PRO A 81 -3.29 8.55 4.48
C PRO A 81 -3.87 8.81 5.87
N GLY A 82 -3.05 9.21 6.84
CA GLY A 82 -3.49 9.53 8.20
C GLY A 82 -3.88 8.31 9.04
N LYS A 83 -3.50 7.09 8.63
CA LYS A 83 -3.66 5.91 9.49
C LYS A 83 -2.72 6.01 10.69
N LEU A 84 -3.32 5.83 11.87
CA LEU A 84 -2.63 5.69 13.13
C LEU A 84 -2.40 4.19 13.37
N ASN A 85 -1.15 3.74 13.30
CA ASN A 85 -0.76 2.46 13.88
C ASN A 85 0.26 2.75 14.99
N LEU A 86 -0.06 2.30 16.21
CA LEU A 86 0.90 2.12 17.30
C LEU A 86 1.81 0.92 16.99
#